data_AF-A0A165CEW8-F1
#
_entry.id   AF-A0A165CEW8-F1
#
_cell.length_a   1.000
_cell.length_b   1.000
_cell.length_c   1.000
_cell.angle_alpha   90.00
_cell.angle_beta   90.00
_cell.angle_gamma   90.00
#
_symmetry.space_group_name_H-M   'P 1'
#
loop_
_entity.id
_entity.type
_entity.pdbx_description
1 polymer ?
#
loop_
_entity_poly.entity_id
_entity_poly.type
_entity_poly.pdbx_seq_one_letter_code
_entity_poly.pdbx_strand_id
1 'polypeptide(L)'
;MLEALNAKLKEAESSKPAPVLSAEARTTAAEIDNETLREQAVHLQQKIAALEDQLEEAQAAFDREESAMRTRVAKYKEADERVKRDSDTVKAERDAARRDEAALRQRVAELEEALRENGVALENARADVEGLRLEIANLEGSIQHANGETAPSRVDEARKAERARAQEELASLRDMLEATRASKRELHEQFETITRERDEAVRDRDALKSERGSSIDSTGTIDELRQSLEERASELEKLRKTANRDRPLTPASPIDGEFLRVDGAMTPRTSSKHDREEIAGLKHIVQQLTKDNVTSQSQIRLLETENKMLLSETEELRDAIKQLEATVEESILREERALSGEIEALEAKSSEVDLPTDVAELQRALQELRVKFDTEVDALKKKLATQEQTSARTIRDLNKELSELESLIESKIYREDDLEREIERLKSKLERGSHKSSSSRPSTIIEPTASASSTAAPAAASSEAVCEICDQPGHDIFTCPVLKDEPSSAGGQSRSGTDGDPSNLWCEDCESHGHVASECPHSLDVF
;
A
#
# COMPACT_ATOMS: atom_id res chain seq x y z
N MET A 1 -42.90 34.50 39.09
CA MET A 1 -43.96 33.61 38.55
C MET A 1 -44.74 32.91 39.66
N LEU A 2 -44.08 32.34 40.68
CA LEU A 2 -44.73 31.74 41.87
C LEU A 2 -45.55 32.73 42.73
N GLU A 3 -45.10 33.99 42.89
CA GLU A 3 -45.85 35.00 43.65
C GLU A 3 -47.15 35.45 42.96
N ALA A 4 -47.17 35.48 41.63
CA ALA A 4 -48.38 35.82 40.86
C ALA A 4 -49.45 34.71 40.91
N LEU A 5 -49.03 33.46 41.11
CA LEU A 5 -49.92 32.33 41.35
C LEU A 5 -50.54 32.39 42.76
N ASN A 6 -49.74 32.76 43.77
CA ASN A 6 -50.24 32.94 45.14
C ASN A 6 -51.21 34.13 45.28
N ALA A 7 -51.01 35.21 44.53
CA ALA A 7 -51.93 36.34 44.53
C ALA A 7 -53.31 35.97 43.95
N LYS A 8 -53.35 35.19 42.86
CA LYS A 8 -54.61 34.75 42.24
C LYS A 8 -55.39 33.74 43.10
N LEU A 9 -54.70 32.90 43.86
CA LEU A 9 -55.33 31.97 44.81
C LEU A 9 -56.01 32.71 45.97
N LYS A 10 -55.34 33.74 46.52
CA LYS A 10 -55.92 34.58 47.59
C LYS A 10 -57.13 35.39 47.14
N GLU A 11 -57.18 35.79 45.88
CA GLU A 11 -58.30 36.57 45.34
C GLU A 11 -59.56 35.70 45.15
N ALA A 12 -59.38 34.43 44.78
CA ALA A 12 -60.46 33.45 44.65
C ALA A 12 -61.10 33.04 45.99
N GLU A 13 -60.34 33.04 47.10
CA GLU A 13 -60.84 32.68 48.43
C GLU A 13 -61.72 33.76 49.09
N SER A 14 -61.72 35.00 48.58
CA SER A 14 -62.43 36.13 49.20
C SER A 14 -63.86 36.37 48.68
N SER A 15 -64.32 35.61 47.69
CA SER A 15 -65.64 35.76 47.06
C SER A 15 -66.75 35.04 47.84
N LYS A 16 -67.59 35.80 48.57
CA LYS A 16 -68.75 35.35 49.36
C LYS A 16 -69.82 34.57 48.55
N PRO A 17 -70.50 33.55 49.13
CA PRO A 17 -71.46 32.71 48.43
C PRO A 17 -72.87 33.34 48.35
N ALA A 18 -73.48 33.27 47.16
CA ALA A 18 -74.87 33.67 46.87
C ALA A 18 -75.83 32.45 46.91
N PRO A 19 -77.16 32.64 46.97
CA PRO A 19 -78.08 31.72 47.63
C PRO A 19 -78.39 30.43 46.85
N VAL A 20 -78.65 29.42 47.66
CA VAL A 20 -78.74 27.99 47.41
C VAL A 20 -80.07 27.62 46.76
N LEU A 21 -80.15 27.59 45.42
CA LEU A 21 -81.20 26.86 44.68
C LEU A 21 -80.67 26.41 43.30
N SER A 22 -79.54 25.69 43.27
CA SER A 22 -79.08 24.82 42.15
C SER A 22 -77.80 24.05 42.54
N ALA A 23 -77.62 23.72 43.83
CA ALA A 23 -76.34 23.22 44.34
C ALA A 23 -75.99 21.81 43.83
N GLU A 24 -76.97 20.92 43.69
CA GLU A 24 -76.74 19.52 43.27
C GLU A 24 -76.37 19.37 41.78
N ALA A 25 -76.83 20.28 40.93
CA ALA A 25 -76.49 20.30 39.49
C ALA A 25 -75.13 20.97 39.20
N ARG A 26 -74.65 21.84 40.11
CA ARG A 26 -73.34 22.48 39.98
C ARG A 26 -72.20 21.66 40.59
N THR A 27 -72.47 20.89 41.64
CA THR A 27 -71.50 19.93 42.20
C THR A 27 -71.18 18.82 41.20
N THR A 28 -72.18 18.33 40.47
CA THR A 28 -72.00 17.29 39.44
C THR A 28 -71.19 17.78 38.24
N ALA A 29 -71.38 19.01 37.77
CA ALA A 29 -70.54 19.60 36.70
C ALA A 29 -69.08 19.76 37.14
N ALA A 30 -68.83 20.26 38.36
CA ALA A 30 -67.48 20.43 38.88
C ALA A 30 -66.78 19.08 39.19
N GLU A 31 -67.54 18.04 39.56
CA GLU A 31 -67.02 16.68 39.73
C GLU A 31 -66.59 16.06 38.40
N ILE A 32 -67.41 16.19 37.34
CA ILE A 32 -67.08 15.73 35.99
C ILE A 32 -65.82 16.44 35.46
N ASP A 33 -65.72 17.76 35.65
CA ASP A 33 -64.53 18.52 35.24
C ASP A 33 -63.28 18.10 36.04
N ASN A 34 -63.40 17.80 37.33
CA ASN A 34 -62.27 17.29 38.11
C ASN A 34 -61.87 15.87 37.71
N GLU A 35 -62.82 15.01 37.37
CA GLU A 35 -62.55 13.66 36.90
C GLU A 35 -61.84 13.67 35.55
N THR A 36 -62.32 14.47 34.59
CA THR A 36 -61.65 14.65 33.29
C THR A 36 -60.24 15.24 33.43
N LEU A 37 -60.02 16.19 34.35
CA LEU A 37 -58.67 16.70 34.65
C LEU A 37 -57.75 15.63 35.26
N ARG A 38 -58.27 14.75 36.11
CA ARG A 38 -57.50 13.62 36.66
C ARG A 38 -57.15 12.63 35.56
N GLU A 39 -58.08 12.28 34.69
CA GLU A 39 -57.81 11.41 33.53
C GLU A 39 -56.77 12.03 32.61
N GLN A 40 -56.85 13.34 32.32
CA GLN A 40 -55.83 14.06 31.55
C GLN A 40 -54.48 14.05 32.24
N ALA A 41 -54.42 14.27 33.55
CA ALA A 41 -53.18 14.22 34.31
C ALA A 41 -52.55 12.81 34.27
N VAL A 42 -53.35 11.76 34.41
CA VAL A 42 -52.90 10.36 34.31
C VAL A 42 -52.40 10.05 32.90
N HIS A 43 -53.13 10.45 31.85
CA HIS A 43 -52.71 10.28 30.46
C HIS A 43 -51.39 11.01 30.17
N LEU A 44 -51.23 12.25 30.65
CA LEU A 44 -49.98 12.99 30.50
C LEU A 44 -48.83 12.34 31.28
N GLN A 45 -49.07 11.82 32.49
CA GLN A 45 -48.07 11.06 33.26
C GLN A 45 -47.64 9.79 32.53
N GLN A 46 -48.60 9.01 31.99
CA GLN A 46 -48.31 7.83 31.19
C GLN A 46 -47.51 8.19 29.92
N LYS A 47 -47.85 9.30 29.28
CA LYS A 47 -47.10 9.80 28.11
C LYS A 47 -45.69 10.24 28.48
N ILE A 48 -45.49 10.87 29.64
CA ILE A 48 -44.16 11.24 30.14
C ILE A 48 -43.34 9.97 30.39
N ALA A 49 -43.88 8.99 31.12
CA ALA A 49 -43.20 7.71 31.38
C ALA A 49 -42.81 6.99 30.07
N ALA A 50 -43.71 6.96 29.09
CA ALA A 50 -43.41 6.36 27.78
C ALA A 50 -42.31 7.12 27.01
N LEU A 51 -42.23 8.45 27.14
CA LEU A 51 -41.16 9.24 26.53
C LEU A 51 -39.83 9.07 27.27
N GLU A 52 -39.86 8.90 28.59
CA GLU A 52 -38.68 8.60 29.41
C GLU A 52 -38.10 7.22 29.03
N ASP A 53 -38.93 6.19 28.93
CA ASP A 53 -38.53 4.85 28.47
C ASP A 53 -37.92 4.91 27.06
N GLN A 54 -38.52 5.68 26.14
CA GLN A 54 -38.00 5.86 24.79
C GLN A 54 -36.65 6.59 24.78
N LEU A 55 -36.43 7.56 25.67
CA LEU A 55 -35.14 8.27 25.80
C LEU A 55 -34.07 7.35 26.38
N GLU A 56 -34.39 6.54 27.39
CA GLU A 56 -33.46 5.56 27.95
C GLU A 56 -33.09 4.48 26.92
N GLU A 57 -34.06 3.97 26.15
CA GLU A 57 -33.79 3.01 25.08
C GLU A 57 -32.91 3.63 23.97
N ALA A 58 -33.17 4.88 23.59
CA ALA A 58 -32.37 5.61 22.60
C ALA A 58 -30.94 5.87 23.10
N GLN A 59 -30.75 6.23 24.37
CA GLN A 59 -29.43 6.38 24.99
C GLN A 59 -28.67 5.04 25.02
N ALA A 60 -29.34 3.96 25.44
CA ALA A 60 -28.72 2.63 25.45
C ALA A 60 -28.40 2.12 24.04
N ALA A 61 -29.18 2.48 23.02
CA ALA A 61 -28.87 2.18 21.62
C ALA A 61 -27.63 2.98 21.15
N PHE A 62 -27.58 4.28 21.46
CA PHE A 62 -26.45 5.14 21.13
C PHE A 62 -25.14 4.63 21.76
N ASP A 63 -25.13 4.24 23.04
CA ASP A 63 -23.93 3.72 23.71
C ASP A 63 -23.43 2.39 23.10
N ARG A 64 -24.37 1.53 22.66
CA ARG A 64 -24.01 0.29 21.94
C ARG A 64 -23.41 0.58 20.57
N GLU A 65 -23.95 1.55 19.85
CA GLU A 65 -23.41 1.96 18.55
C GLU A 65 -22.05 2.65 18.70
N GLU A 66 -21.87 3.51 19.71
CA GLU A 66 -20.60 4.17 19.99
C GLU A 66 -19.51 3.15 20.36
N SER A 67 -19.82 2.19 21.24
CA SER A 67 -18.88 1.12 21.60
C SER A 67 -18.52 0.25 20.40
N ALA A 68 -19.49 -0.10 19.55
CA ALA A 68 -19.24 -0.82 18.30
C ALA A 68 -18.34 -0.02 17.34
N MET A 69 -18.57 1.28 17.20
CA MET A 69 -17.74 2.17 16.38
C MET A 69 -16.32 2.29 16.93
N ARG A 70 -16.15 2.45 18.24
CA ARG A 70 -14.83 2.46 18.90
C ARG A 70 -14.05 1.16 18.65
N THR A 71 -14.72 -0.01 18.73
CA THR A 71 -14.08 -1.29 18.41
C THR A 71 -13.69 -1.39 16.93
N ARG A 72 -14.52 -0.91 16.00
CA ARG A 72 -14.17 -0.87 14.57
C ARG A 72 -12.95 0.02 14.33
N VAL A 73 -12.92 1.22 14.90
CA VAL A 73 -11.77 2.14 14.79
C VAL A 73 -10.50 1.52 15.36
N ALA A 74 -10.58 0.83 16.51
CA ALA A 74 -9.44 0.14 17.09
C ALA A 74 -8.89 -0.96 16.16
N LYS A 75 -9.76 -1.76 15.55
CA LYS A 75 -9.36 -2.80 14.58
C LYS A 75 -8.68 -2.21 13.35
N TYR A 76 -9.21 -1.13 12.79
CA TYR A 76 -8.58 -0.47 11.64
C TYR A 76 -7.20 0.11 11.99
N LYS A 77 -7.04 0.68 13.19
CA LYS A 77 -5.72 1.14 13.66
C LYS A 77 -4.72 0.00 13.81
N GLU A 78 -5.12 -1.13 14.39
CA GLU A 78 -4.23 -2.29 14.52
C GLU A 78 -3.83 -2.87 13.15
N ALA A 79 -4.75 -2.88 12.19
CA ALA A 79 -4.47 -3.29 10.81
C ALA A 79 -3.49 -2.33 10.12
N ASP A 80 -3.70 -1.02 10.25
CA ASP A 80 -2.80 0.01 9.71
C ASP A 80 -1.39 -0.10 10.31
N GLU A 81 -1.27 -0.27 11.63
CA GLU A 81 0.02 -0.50 12.28
C GLU A 81 0.70 -1.79 11.82
N ARG A 82 -0.07 -2.83 11.47
CA ARG A 82 0.48 -4.09 10.91
C ARG A 82 1.05 -3.86 9.52
N VAL A 83 0.28 -3.23 8.62
CA VAL A 83 0.74 -2.89 7.27
C VAL A 83 1.98 -2.00 7.33
N LYS A 84 2.04 -1.06 8.28
CA LYS A 84 3.23 -0.21 8.48
C LYS A 84 4.46 -1.03 8.87
N ARG A 85 4.35 -1.98 9.80
CA ARG A 85 5.47 -2.87 10.18
C ARG A 85 5.92 -3.74 9.01
N ASP A 86 4.99 -4.25 8.22
CA ASP A 86 5.31 -5.07 7.04
C ASP A 86 6.03 -4.22 5.97
N SER A 87 5.58 -2.99 5.73
CA SER A 87 6.25 -2.03 4.84
C SER A 87 7.69 -1.72 5.27
N ASP A 88 7.91 -1.51 6.57
CA ASP A 88 9.25 -1.25 7.11
C ASP A 88 10.17 -2.48 6.97
N THR A 89 9.61 -3.69 7.11
CA THR A 89 10.34 -4.95 6.92
C THR A 89 10.76 -5.14 5.46
N VAL A 90 9.85 -4.91 4.51
CA VAL A 90 10.14 -4.99 3.07
C VAL A 90 11.18 -3.94 2.65
N LYS A 91 11.12 -2.72 3.19
CA LYS A 91 12.15 -1.71 2.95
C LYS A 91 13.53 -2.17 3.42
N ALA A 92 13.60 -2.75 4.62
CA ALA A 92 14.86 -3.27 5.16
C ALA A 92 15.43 -4.41 4.30
N GLU A 93 14.59 -5.33 3.82
CA GLU A 93 14.98 -6.41 2.90
C GLU A 93 15.48 -5.88 1.55
N ARG A 94 14.76 -4.90 0.96
CA ARG A 94 15.18 -4.25 -0.29
C ARG A 94 16.53 -3.55 -0.14
N ASP A 95 16.73 -2.84 0.97
CA ASP A 95 17.98 -2.14 1.22
C ASP A 95 19.14 -3.12 1.49
N ALA A 96 18.88 -4.27 2.11
CA ALA A 96 19.86 -5.35 2.24
C ALA A 96 20.21 -5.95 0.87
N ALA A 97 19.22 -6.28 0.04
CA ALA A 97 19.42 -6.79 -1.31
C ALA A 97 20.23 -5.82 -2.19
N ARG A 98 19.99 -4.51 -2.06
CA ARG A 98 20.76 -3.47 -2.76
C ARG A 98 22.23 -3.43 -2.32
N ARG A 99 22.52 -3.68 -1.04
CA ARG A 99 23.90 -3.78 -0.53
C ARG A 99 24.59 -5.04 -1.08
N ASP A 100 23.90 -6.17 -1.10
CA ASP A 100 24.43 -7.43 -1.64
C ASP A 100 24.70 -7.31 -3.15
N GLU A 101 23.78 -6.69 -3.89
CA GLU A 101 23.95 -6.39 -5.32
C GLU A 101 25.16 -5.49 -5.58
N ALA A 102 25.36 -4.45 -4.76
CA ALA A 102 26.54 -3.59 -4.85
C ALA A 102 27.84 -4.36 -4.56
N ALA A 103 27.84 -5.24 -3.55
CA ALA A 103 28.99 -6.08 -3.22
C ALA A 103 29.30 -7.08 -4.34
N LEU A 104 28.29 -7.67 -4.97
CA LEU A 104 28.48 -8.56 -6.13
C LEU A 104 29.01 -7.81 -7.35
N ARG A 105 28.49 -6.60 -7.63
CA ARG A 105 29.03 -5.74 -8.70
C ARG A 105 30.49 -5.40 -8.46
N GLN A 106 30.87 -5.08 -7.23
CA GLN A 106 32.27 -4.83 -6.88
C GLN A 106 33.15 -6.05 -7.15
N ARG A 107 32.72 -7.25 -6.73
CA ARG A 107 33.46 -8.51 -7.00
C ARG A 107 33.59 -8.79 -8.50
N VAL A 108 32.55 -8.52 -9.29
CA VAL A 108 32.62 -8.67 -10.75
C VAL A 108 33.65 -7.70 -11.34
N ALA A 109 33.66 -6.43 -10.91
CA ALA A 109 34.64 -5.45 -11.34
C ALA A 109 36.08 -5.86 -10.98
N GLU A 110 36.31 -6.38 -9.77
CA GLU A 110 37.61 -6.93 -9.33
C GLU A 110 38.05 -8.12 -10.20
N LEU A 111 37.14 -9.03 -10.54
CA LEU A 111 37.43 -10.17 -11.43
C LEU A 111 37.72 -9.74 -12.86
N GLU A 112 36.99 -8.75 -13.39
CA GLU A 112 37.23 -8.16 -14.71
C GLU A 112 38.60 -7.47 -14.77
N GLU A 113 38.99 -6.78 -13.70
CA GLU A 113 40.32 -6.18 -13.59
C GLU A 113 41.42 -7.23 -13.52
N ALA A 114 41.28 -8.26 -12.69
CA ALA A 114 42.22 -9.37 -12.63
C ALA A 114 42.34 -10.09 -13.99
N LEU A 115 41.26 -10.22 -14.75
CA LEU A 115 41.29 -10.79 -16.10
C LEU A 115 42.06 -9.90 -17.07
N ARG A 116 41.86 -8.57 -16.99
CA ARG A 116 42.59 -7.59 -17.80
C ARG A 116 44.09 -7.62 -17.51
N GLU A 117 44.48 -7.66 -16.23
CA GLU A 117 45.88 -7.77 -15.80
C GLU A 117 46.51 -9.09 -16.28
N ASN A 118 45.79 -10.21 -16.16
CA ASN A 118 46.25 -11.50 -16.72
C ASN A 118 46.43 -11.45 -18.24
N GLY A 119 45.55 -10.73 -18.95
CA GLY A 119 45.68 -10.49 -20.38
C GLY A 119 46.99 -9.78 -20.73
N VAL A 120 47.29 -8.67 -20.03
CA VAL A 120 48.55 -7.92 -20.20
C VAL A 120 49.77 -8.77 -19.84
N ALA A 121 49.70 -9.55 -18.76
CA ALA A 121 50.78 -10.46 -18.36
C ALA A 121 51.06 -11.53 -19.42
N LEU A 122 50.03 -12.08 -20.05
CA LEU A 122 50.16 -13.04 -21.15
C LEU A 122 50.76 -12.40 -22.41
N GLU A 123 50.36 -11.17 -22.74
CA GLU A 123 50.95 -10.43 -23.86
C GLU A 123 52.44 -10.13 -23.65
N ASN A 124 52.81 -9.69 -22.44
CA ASN A 124 54.21 -9.48 -22.07
C ASN A 124 55.02 -10.79 -22.16
N ALA A 125 54.48 -11.89 -21.61
CA ALA A 125 55.14 -13.20 -21.70
C ALA A 125 55.31 -13.68 -23.16
N ARG A 126 54.35 -13.38 -24.04
CA ARG A 126 54.48 -13.66 -25.48
C ARG A 126 55.58 -12.81 -26.12
N ALA A 127 55.64 -11.51 -25.82
CA ALA A 127 56.69 -10.62 -26.29
C ALA A 127 58.08 -11.10 -25.84
N ASP A 128 58.22 -11.55 -24.59
CA ASP A 128 59.48 -12.11 -24.07
C ASP A 128 59.88 -13.40 -24.81
N VAL A 129 58.92 -14.30 -25.06
CA VAL A 129 59.17 -15.54 -25.83
C VAL A 129 59.58 -15.22 -27.27
N GLU A 130 58.97 -14.23 -27.90
CA GLU A 130 59.35 -13.76 -29.23
C GLU A 130 60.75 -13.13 -29.24
N GLY A 131 61.07 -12.33 -28.22
CA GLY A 131 62.41 -11.79 -27.99
C GLY A 131 63.46 -12.89 -27.87
N LEU A 132 63.22 -13.88 -27.02
CA LEU A 132 64.13 -15.03 -26.84
C LEU A 132 64.28 -15.85 -28.13
N ARG A 133 63.22 -16.01 -28.93
CA ARG A 133 63.32 -16.69 -30.23
C ARG A 133 64.20 -15.92 -31.22
N LEU A 134 64.12 -14.60 -31.25
CA LEU A 134 64.99 -13.75 -32.06
C LEU A 134 66.45 -13.84 -31.59
N GLU A 135 66.68 -13.84 -30.28
CA GLU A 135 68.01 -14.02 -29.69
C GLU A 135 68.60 -15.40 -30.03
N ILE A 136 67.82 -16.47 -29.92
CA ILE A 136 68.24 -17.82 -30.32
C ILE A 136 68.61 -17.84 -31.81
N ALA A 137 67.77 -17.28 -32.69
CA ALA A 137 68.08 -17.21 -34.12
C ALA A 137 69.38 -16.42 -34.41
N ASN A 138 69.63 -15.34 -33.67
CA ASN A 138 70.86 -14.55 -33.79
C ASN A 138 72.10 -15.31 -33.27
N LEU A 139 71.96 -16.04 -32.16
CA LEU A 139 73.01 -16.90 -31.61
C LEU A 139 73.33 -18.07 -32.54
N GLU A 140 72.32 -18.72 -33.12
CA GLU A 140 72.50 -19.77 -34.11
C GLU A 140 73.25 -19.26 -35.35
N GLY A 141 72.93 -18.05 -35.84
CA GLY A 141 73.69 -17.38 -36.90
C GLY A 141 75.15 -17.13 -36.49
N SER A 142 75.39 -16.67 -35.27
CA SER A 142 76.74 -16.45 -34.74
C SER A 142 77.56 -17.73 -34.57
N ILE A 143 76.92 -18.83 -34.12
CA ILE A 143 77.55 -20.15 -33.97
C ILE A 143 77.95 -20.73 -35.33
N GLN A 144 77.12 -20.56 -36.36
CA GLN A 144 77.50 -20.96 -37.73
C GLN A 144 78.75 -20.22 -38.24
N HIS A 145 78.99 -18.98 -37.79
CA HIS A 145 80.19 -18.22 -38.11
C HIS A 145 81.41 -18.53 -37.22
N ALA A 146 81.21 -19.00 -35.99
CA ALA A 146 82.26 -19.23 -35.00
C ALA A 146 82.83 -20.66 -34.99
N ASN A 147 82.48 -21.51 -35.96
CA ASN A 147 82.82 -22.93 -36.00
C ASN A 147 84.29 -23.25 -36.34
N GLY A 148 85.23 -22.40 -35.90
CA GLY A 148 86.65 -22.56 -36.14
C GLY A 148 87.49 -21.81 -35.12
N GLU A 149 87.43 -22.15 -33.83
CA GLU A 149 88.59 -22.16 -32.93
C GLU A 149 88.25 -22.69 -31.52
N THR A 150 89.00 -23.68 -31.09
CA THR A 150 88.85 -24.43 -29.84
C THR A 150 89.46 -23.68 -28.64
N ALA A 151 88.66 -23.43 -27.59
CA ALA A 151 89.17 -23.06 -26.25
C ALA A 151 88.29 -23.65 -25.13
N PRO A 152 88.63 -24.82 -24.55
CA PRO A 152 87.72 -25.58 -23.68
C PRO A 152 87.68 -25.14 -22.20
N SER A 153 88.56 -24.27 -21.71
CA SER A 153 88.70 -24.05 -20.26
C SER A 153 87.80 -22.98 -19.63
N ARG A 154 87.31 -21.97 -20.39
CA ARG A 154 86.39 -20.94 -19.87
C ARG A 154 84.92 -21.37 -19.89
N VAL A 155 84.59 -22.35 -20.73
CA VAL A 155 83.22 -22.84 -20.93
C VAL A 155 82.74 -23.61 -19.69
N ASP A 156 83.63 -24.32 -18.99
CA ASP A 156 83.25 -25.11 -17.83
C ASP A 156 82.93 -24.25 -16.59
N GLU A 157 83.61 -23.11 -16.39
CA GLU A 157 83.25 -22.15 -15.35
C GLU A 157 81.93 -21.43 -15.68
N ALA A 158 81.71 -21.05 -16.94
CA ALA A 158 80.45 -20.47 -17.39
C ALA A 158 79.27 -21.44 -17.19
N ARG A 159 79.44 -22.72 -17.56
CA ARG A 159 78.44 -23.78 -17.34
C ARG A 159 78.16 -24.02 -15.86
N LYS A 160 79.17 -23.87 -14.99
CA LYS A 160 78.98 -24.01 -13.54
C LYS A 160 78.18 -22.85 -12.96
N ALA A 161 78.45 -21.62 -13.41
CA ALA A 161 77.68 -20.44 -13.02
C ALA A 161 76.23 -20.50 -13.55
N GLU A 162 76.04 -20.97 -14.79
CA GLU A 162 74.72 -21.16 -15.40
C GLU A 162 73.91 -22.24 -14.66
N ARG A 163 74.54 -23.37 -14.29
CA ARG A 163 73.87 -24.38 -13.44
C ARG A 163 73.49 -23.84 -12.07
N ALA A 164 74.29 -22.95 -11.48
CA ALA A 164 73.96 -22.33 -10.20
C ALA A 164 72.74 -21.40 -10.34
N ARG A 165 72.68 -20.57 -11.39
CA ARG A 165 71.51 -19.74 -11.68
C ARG A 165 70.25 -20.57 -11.96
N ALA A 166 70.37 -21.61 -12.77
CA ALA A 166 69.26 -22.52 -13.02
C ALA A 166 68.79 -23.23 -11.73
N GLN A 167 69.69 -23.52 -10.79
CA GLN A 167 69.32 -24.07 -9.47
C GLN A 167 68.60 -23.05 -8.60
N GLU A 168 69.00 -21.78 -8.60
CA GLU A 168 68.31 -20.69 -7.90
C GLU A 168 66.92 -20.43 -8.49
N GLU A 169 66.79 -20.40 -9.82
CA GLU A 169 65.50 -20.27 -10.50
C GLU A 169 64.58 -21.46 -10.20
N LEU A 170 65.10 -22.69 -10.20
CA LEU A 170 64.33 -23.87 -9.79
C LEU A 170 63.92 -23.82 -8.32
N ALA A 171 64.72 -23.23 -7.43
CA ALA A 171 64.34 -23.01 -6.04
C ALA A 171 63.22 -21.97 -5.93
N SER A 172 63.36 -20.82 -6.61
CA SER A 172 62.34 -19.76 -6.64
C SER A 172 61.00 -20.26 -7.21
N LEU A 173 61.03 -21.03 -8.31
CA LEU A 173 59.82 -21.63 -8.89
C LEU A 173 59.15 -22.64 -7.95
N ARG A 174 59.93 -23.39 -7.16
CA ARG A 174 59.39 -24.30 -6.14
C ARG A 174 58.71 -23.52 -5.01
N ASP A 175 59.33 -22.46 -4.52
CA ASP A 175 58.76 -21.61 -3.48
C ASP A 175 57.46 -20.94 -3.94
N MET A 176 57.41 -20.45 -5.18
CA MET A 176 56.18 -19.91 -5.77
C MET A 176 55.09 -20.99 -5.90
N LEU A 177 55.42 -22.20 -6.37
CA LEU A 177 54.45 -23.30 -6.43
C LEU A 177 53.92 -23.69 -5.05
N GLU A 178 54.76 -23.66 -4.02
CA GLU A 178 54.35 -23.95 -2.65
C GLU A 178 53.47 -22.83 -2.08
N ALA A 179 53.78 -21.56 -2.36
CA ALA A 179 52.94 -20.42 -2.03
C ALA A 179 51.58 -20.47 -2.72
N THR A 180 51.51 -20.78 -4.02
CA THR A 180 50.24 -20.96 -4.74
C THR A 180 49.44 -22.13 -4.17
N ARG A 181 50.10 -23.24 -3.80
CA ARG A 181 49.44 -24.38 -3.13
C ARG A 181 48.95 -24.04 -1.73
N ALA A 182 49.62 -23.15 -1.01
CA ALA A 182 49.16 -22.66 0.29
C ALA A 182 47.92 -21.76 0.13
N SER A 183 47.98 -20.79 -0.78
CA SER A 183 46.83 -19.92 -1.11
C SER A 183 45.62 -20.72 -1.60
N LYS A 184 45.82 -21.74 -2.43
CA LYS A 184 44.74 -22.65 -2.86
C LYS A 184 44.10 -23.40 -1.68
N ARG A 185 44.88 -23.81 -0.69
CA ARG A 185 44.36 -24.47 0.52
C ARG A 185 43.54 -23.51 1.37
N GLU A 186 44.01 -22.28 1.55
CA GLU A 186 43.29 -21.23 2.27
C GLU A 186 41.95 -20.88 1.59
N LEU A 187 41.95 -20.70 0.26
CA LEU A 187 40.72 -20.49 -0.50
C LEU A 187 39.74 -21.66 -0.38
N HIS A 188 40.25 -22.89 -0.34
CA HIS A 188 39.40 -24.07 -0.16
C HIS A 188 38.77 -24.10 1.24
N GLU A 189 39.52 -23.74 2.28
CA GLU A 189 39.01 -23.63 3.66
C GLU A 189 37.97 -22.50 3.82
N GLN A 190 38.19 -21.36 3.15
CA GLN A 190 37.20 -20.29 3.07
C GLN A 190 35.92 -20.76 2.36
N PHE A 191 36.05 -21.48 1.25
CA PHE A 191 34.91 -22.02 0.52
C PHE A 191 34.11 -23.04 1.36
N GLU A 192 34.79 -23.91 2.12
CA GLU A 192 34.11 -24.81 3.05
C GLU A 192 33.37 -24.05 4.16
N THR A 193 33.95 -22.97 4.67
CA THR A 193 33.31 -22.13 5.70
C THR A 193 32.04 -21.47 5.16
N ILE A 194 32.12 -20.84 3.98
CA ILE A 194 30.95 -20.24 3.30
C ILE A 194 29.88 -21.30 3.01
N THR A 195 30.29 -22.52 2.63
CA THR A 195 29.34 -23.62 2.37
C THR A 195 28.63 -24.05 3.66
N ARG A 196 29.34 -24.11 4.80
CA ARG A 196 28.73 -24.42 6.11
C ARG A 196 27.75 -23.32 6.54
N GLU A 197 28.11 -22.04 6.41
CA GLU A 197 27.24 -20.90 6.73
C GLU A 197 25.97 -20.89 5.87
N ARG A 198 26.11 -21.14 4.56
CA ARG A 198 24.98 -21.27 3.65
C ARG A 198 24.04 -22.41 4.06
N ASP A 199 24.61 -23.57 4.41
CA ASP A 199 23.82 -24.73 4.82
C ASP A 199 23.10 -24.50 6.17
N GLU A 200 23.71 -23.74 7.09
CA GLU A 200 23.09 -23.28 8.33
C GLU A 200 21.93 -22.32 8.06
N ALA A 201 22.15 -21.29 7.22
CA ALA A 201 21.10 -20.34 6.84
C ALA A 201 19.90 -21.03 6.14
N VAL A 202 20.15 -22.08 5.35
CA VAL A 202 19.09 -22.90 4.74
C VAL A 202 18.28 -23.64 5.82
N ARG A 203 18.94 -24.21 6.84
CA ARG A 203 18.23 -24.88 7.95
C ARG A 203 17.38 -23.89 8.75
N ASP A 204 17.90 -22.70 9.03
CA ASP A 204 17.15 -21.67 9.75
C ASP A 204 15.92 -21.21 8.97
N ARG A 205 16.06 -21.02 7.65
CA ARG A 205 14.93 -20.70 6.77
C ARG A 205 13.87 -21.81 6.77
N ASP A 206 14.29 -23.07 6.73
CA ASP A 206 13.36 -24.20 6.73
C ASP A 206 12.66 -24.34 8.11
N ALA A 207 13.36 -24.04 9.21
CA ALA A 207 12.77 -23.98 10.55
C ALA A 207 11.70 -22.88 10.65
N LEU A 208 12.01 -21.66 10.20
CA LEU A 208 11.05 -20.54 10.14
C LEU A 208 9.84 -20.86 9.26
N LYS A 209 10.05 -21.58 8.15
CA LYS A 209 8.95 -22.02 7.28
C LYS A 209 8.03 -23.03 7.98
N SER A 210 8.60 -23.92 8.82
CA SER A 210 7.82 -24.85 9.63
C SER A 210 7.01 -24.13 10.71
N GLU A 211 7.57 -23.12 11.36
CA GLU A 211 6.86 -22.27 12.33
C GLU A 211 5.74 -21.45 11.67
N ARG A 212 6.00 -20.91 10.47
CA ARG A 212 4.96 -20.19 9.71
C ARG A 212 3.82 -21.13 9.30
N GLY A 213 4.14 -22.38 8.96
CA GLY A 213 3.14 -23.41 8.66
C GLY A 213 2.20 -23.69 9.84
N SER A 214 2.74 -23.88 11.04
CA SER A 214 1.91 -24.09 12.24
C SER A 214 1.11 -22.84 12.63
N SER A 215 1.63 -21.63 12.35
CA SER A 215 0.86 -20.40 12.51
C SER A 215 -0.31 -20.31 11.52
N ILE A 216 -0.19 -20.83 10.31
CA ILE A 216 -1.29 -20.87 9.33
C ILE A 216 -2.39 -21.83 9.79
N ASP A 217 -2.01 -22.99 10.34
CA ASP A 217 -2.98 -23.93 10.91
C ASP A 217 -3.76 -23.28 12.07
N SER A 218 -3.10 -22.47 12.91
CA SER A 218 -3.80 -21.73 13.96
C SER A 218 -4.75 -20.65 13.39
N THR A 219 -4.42 -20.00 12.28
CA THR A 219 -5.36 -19.09 11.61
C THR A 219 -6.59 -19.82 11.05
N GLY A 220 -6.43 -21.05 10.54
CA GLY A 220 -7.57 -21.89 10.13
C GLY A 220 -8.53 -22.17 11.28
N THR A 221 -8.01 -22.50 12.47
CA THR A 221 -8.87 -22.69 13.66
C THR A 221 -9.61 -21.42 14.08
N ILE A 222 -9.02 -20.25 13.89
CA ILE A 222 -9.67 -18.95 14.18
C ILE A 222 -10.82 -18.71 13.18
N ASP A 223 -10.62 -19.04 11.90
CA ASP A 223 -11.66 -18.88 10.88
C ASP A 223 -12.81 -19.88 11.09
N GLU A 224 -12.53 -21.13 11.50
CA GLU A 224 -13.57 -22.08 11.91
C GLU A 224 -14.39 -21.58 13.11
N LEU A 225 -13.73 -21.02 14.13
CA LEU A 225 -14.41 -20.42 15.28
C LEU A 225 -15.25 -19.20 14.89
N ARG A 226 -14.78 -18.37 13.94
CA ARG A 226 -15.55 -17.25 13.39
C ARG A 226 -16.78 -17.74 12.63
N GLN A 227 -16.63 -18.77 11.80
CA GLN A 227 -17.76 -19.34 11.06
C GLN A 227 -18.81 -19.93 12.02
N SER A 228 -18.38 -20.62 13.09
CA SER A 228 -19.29 -21.14 14.12
C SER A 228 -20.02 -20.02 14.88
N LEU A 229 -19.35 -18.89 15.15
CA LEU A 229 -20.00 -17.72 15.76
C LEU A 229 -21.03 -17.08 14.83
N GLU A 230 -20.72 -16.95 13.54
CA GLU A 230 -21.64 -16.42 12.53
C GLU A 230 -22.87 -17.32 12.37
N GLU A 231 -22.68 -18.63 12.32
CA GLU A 231 -23.77 -19.60 12.24
C GLU A 231 -24.70 -19.49 13.44
N ARG A 232 -24.15 -19.45 14.67
CA ARG A 232 -24.93 -19.24 15.90
C ARG A 232 -25.63 -17.89 15.94
N ALA A 233 -25.00 -16.83 15.44
CA ALA A 233 -25.63 -15.52 15.34
C ALA A 233 -26.85 -15.57 14.40
N SER A 234 -26.71 -16.24 13.24
CA SER A 234 -27.79 -16.43 12.28
C SER A 234 -28.94 -17.28 12.84
N GLU A 235 -28.64 -18.30 13.65
CA GLU A 235 -29.64 -19.12 14.34
C GLU A 235 -30.42 -18.31 15.38
N LEU A 236 -29.73 -17.49 16.19
CA LEU A 236 -30.38 -16.58 17.14
C LEU A 236 -31.28 -15.57 16.44
N GLU A 237 -30.87 -15.07 15.27
CA GLU A 237 -31.69 -14.16 14.49
C GLU A 237 -32.93 -14.85 13.90
N LYS A 238 -32.79 -16.11 13.43
CA LYS A 238 -33.93 -16.94 13.02
C LYS A 238 -34.89 -17.19 14.18
N LEU A 239 -34.38 -17.52 15.37
CA LEU A 239 -35.18 -17.71 16.58
C LEU A 239 -35.88 -16.43 17.03
N ARG A 240 -35.24 -15.27 16.91
CA ARG A 240 -35.89 -13.96 17.14
C ARG A 240 -37.02 -13.72 16.14
N LYS A 241 -36.80 -14.01 14.86
CA LYS A 241 -37.81 -13.84 13.80
C LYS A 241 -39.01 -14.77 14.00
N THR A 242 -38.80 -16.03 14.41
CA THR A 242 -39.91 -16.95 14.72
C THR A 242 -40.65 -16.55 16.00
N ALA A 243 -39.92 -16.21 17.07
CA ALA A 243 -40.51 -15.76 18.33
C ALA A 243 -41.35 -14.48 18.20
N ASN A 244 -40.94 -13.53 17.34
CA ASN A 244 -41.74 -12.33 17.06
C ASN A 244 -42.95 -12.61 16.15
N ARG A 245 -42.92 -13.65 15.32
CA ARG A 245 -44.03 -13.99 14.41
C ARG A 245 -45.13 -14.79 15.09
N ASP A 246 -44.79 -15.56 16.13
CA ASP A 246 -45.74 -16.37 16.89
C ASP A 246 -46.34 -15.64 18.10
N ARG A 247 -46.08 -14.34 18.28
CA ARG A 247 -46.76 -13.52 19.29
C ARG A 247 -48.18 -13.21 18.79
N PRO A 248 -49.23 -13.88 19.28
CA PRO A 248 -50.57 -13.72 18.75
C PRO A 248 -51.10 -12.37 19.21
N LEU A 249 -51.40 -11.49 18.26
CA LEU A 249 -52.24 -10.31 18.50
C LEU A 249 -53.66 -10.83 18.78
N THR A 250 -53.97 -11.13 20.03
CA THR A 250 -55.34 -11.39 20.50
C THR A 250 -55.99 -10.08 20.93
N PRO A 251 -56.89 -9.48 20.12
CA PRO A 251 -57.91 -8.58 20.63
C PRO A 251 -59.17 -9.42 20.90
N ALA A 252 -59.39 -9.80 22.15
CA ALA A 252 -60.66 -10.41 22.55
C ALA A 252 -60.99 -10.00 23.98
N SER A 253 -61.73 -8.89 24.11
CA SER A 253 -62.84 -8.85 25.06
C SER A 253 -63.98 -7.98 24.49
N PRO A 254 -65.25 -8.38 24.69
CA PRO A 254 -66.39 -7.96 23.89
C PRO A 254 -67.29 -6.95 24.62
N ILE A 255 -67.76 -5.90 23.94
CA ILE A 255 -68.90 -5.11 24.42
C ILE A 255 -69.81 -4.80 23.24
N ASP A 256 -71.06 -5.23 23.42
CA ASP A 256 -72.24 -5.08 22.59
C ASP A 256 -72.53 -3.64 22.14
N GLY A 257 -73.21 -3.48 21.00
CA GLY A 257 -73.74 -2.18 20.61
C GLY A 257 -74.25 -2.06 19.19
N GLU A 258 -75.32 -2.79 18.89
CA GLU A 258 -76.32 -2.51 17.86
C GLU A 258 -76.60 -1.00 17.67
N PHE A 259 -76.24 -0.38 16.52
CA PHE A 259 -76.97 0.79 15.99
C PHE A 259 -76.69 1.06 14.50
N LEU A 260 -77.72 0.77 13.71
CA LEU A 260 -78.22 1.47 12.52
C LEU A 260 -77.27 2.07 11.46
N ARG A 261 -77.47 1.54 10.25
CA ARG A 261 -77.56 2.25 8.97
C ARG A 261 -77.69 3.78 9.07
N VAL A 262 -76.74 4.50 8.47
CA VAL A 262 -76.98 5.83 7.88
C VAL A 262 -76.28 5.87 6.53
N ASP A 263 -77.08 5.78 5.48
CA ASP A 263 -76.79 6.41 4.19
C ASP A 263 -76.58 7.91 4.45
N GLY A 264 -75.37 8.41 4.20
CA GLY A 264 -75.04 9.80 4.47
C GLY A 264 -73.72 10.16 3.81
N ALA A 265 -73.82 10.72 2.60
CA ALA A 265 -72.73 11.40 1.92
C ALA A 265 -72.02 12.38 2.88
N MET A 266 -70.80 12.04 3.29
CA MET A 266 -69.92 12.92 4.04
C MET A 266 -68.68 13.17 3.19
N THR A 267 -68.60 14.41 2.74
CA THR A 267 -67.47 15.05 2.08
C THR A 267 -66.13 14.74 2.76
N PRO A 268 -65.02 14.60 2.03
CA PRO A 268 -63.68 14.42 2.60
C PRO A 268 -63.22 15.77 3.16
N ARG A 269 -63.51 16.05 4.43
CA ARG A 269 -62.97 17.20 5.14
C ARG A 269 -62.08 16.69 6.27
N THR A 270 -60.84 17.16 6.20
CA THR A 270 -59.70 16.93 7.10
C THR A 270 -59.00 15.57 6.94
N SER A 271 -58.49 15.31 5.72
CA SER A 271 -57.19 14.64 5.62
C SER A 271 -56.23 15.43 6.50
N SER A 272 -55.66 14.76 7.48
CA SER A 272 -54.88 15.37 8.53
C SER A 272 -53.64 16.00 7.88
N LYS A 273 -53.14 17.12 8.42
CA LYS A 273 -51.89 17.72 7.92
C LYS A 273 -50.74 16.70 7.88
N HIS A 274 -50.81 15.68 8.74
CA HIS A 274 -49.86 14.60 8.82
C HIS A 274 -49.82 13.77 7.53
N ASP A 275 -50.96 13.35 6.98
CA ASP A 275 -50.99 12.55 5.74
C ASP A 275 -50.34 13.31 4.57
N ARG A 276 -50.45 14.63 4.54
CA ARG A 276 -49.80 15.47 3.49
C ARG A 276 -48.30 15.54 3.66
N GLU A 277 -47.81 15.59 4.90
CA GLU A 277 -46.38 15.56 5.22
C GLU A 277 -45.79 14.17 4.94
N GLU A 278 -46.52 13.10 5.25
CA GLU A 278 -46.14 11.73 4.92
C GLU A 278 -46.10 11.49 3.41
N ILE A 279 -47.12 11.93 2.66
CA ILE A 279 -47.12 11.85 1.19
C ILE A 279 -45.97 12.67 0.59
N ALA A 280 -45.65 13.84 1.16
CA ALA A 280 -44.51 14.63 0.72
C ALA A 280 -43.17 13.93 1.01
N GLY A 281 -43.03 13.29 2.17
CA GLY A 281 -41.87 12.48 2.54
C GLY A 281 -41.69 11.27 1.62
N LEU A 282 -42.76 10.51 1.37
CA LEU A 282 -42.75 9.39 0.44
C LEU A 282 -42.40 9.83 -0.99
N LYS A 283 -42.92 10.98 -1.44
CA LYS A 283 -42.57 11.53 -2.76
C LYS A 283 -41.07 11.86 -2.84
N HIS A 284 -40.48 12.41 -1.78
CA HIS A 284 -39.05 12.67 -1.74
C HIS A 284 -38.21 11.39 -1.76
N ILE A 285 -38.62 10.37 -1.00
CA ILE A 285 -37.98 9.04 -0.99
C ILE A 285 -38.05 8.41 -2.39
N VAL A 286 -39.21 8.41 -3.05
CA VAL A 286 -39.35 7.86 -4.41
C VAL A 286 -38.49 8.64 -5.41
N GLN A 287 -38.45 9.98 -5.31
CA GLN A 287 -37.60 10.80 -6.17
C GLN A 287 -36.11 10.50 -5.96
N GLN A 288 -35.69 10.33 -4.70
CA GLN A 288 -34.32 9.97 -4.35
C GLN A 288 -33.97 8.57 -4.88
N LEU A 289 -34.82 7.57 -4.63
CA LEU A 289 -34.64 6.21 -5.17
C LEU A 289 -34.60 6.19 -6.70
N THR A 290 -35.36 7.06 -7.37
CA THR A 290 -35.33 7.18 -8.84
C THR A 290 -33.99 7.76 -9.30
N LYS A 291 -33.48 8.78 -8.60
CA LYS A 291 -32.16 9.36 -8.88
C LYS A 291 -31.05 8.33 -8.64
N ASP A 292 -31.10 7.63 -7.52
CA ASP A 292 -30.12 6.60 -7.14
C ASP A 292 -30.13 5.43 -8.14
N ASN A 293 -31.31 5.02 -8.63
CA ASN A 293 -31.42 3.98 -9.67
C ASN A 293 -30.79 4.43 -11.00
N VAL A 294 -30.97 5.71 -11.39
CA VAL A 294 -30.30 6.26 -12.57
C VAL A 294 -28.77 6.30 -12.41
N THR A 295 -28.27 6.69 -11.23
CA THR A 295 -26.82 6.69 -10.97
C THR A 295 -26.26 5.27 -10.96
N SER A 296 -26.93 4.31 -10.31
CA SER A 296 -26.51 2.90 -10.34
C SER A 296 -26.52 2.33 -11.76
N GLN A 297 -27.51 2.66 -12.59
CA GLN A 297 -27.51 2.24 -14.00
C GLN A 297 -26.36 2.85 -14.80
N SER A 298 -25.97 4.10 -14.53
CA SER A 298 -24.80 4.70 -15.18
C SER A 298 -23.49 4.02 -14.76
N GLN A 299 -23.36 3.65 -13.49
CA GLN A 299 -22.19 2.94 -12.96
C GLN A 299 -22.10 1.52 -13.54
N ILE A 300 -23.23 0.81 -13.65
CA ILE A 300 -23.29 -0.51 -14.31
C ILE A 300 -22.78 -0.40 -15.75
N ARG A 301 -23.21 0.61 -16.51
CA ARG A 301 -22.73 0.80 -17.90
C ARG A 301 -21.23 1.09 -17.97
N LEU A 302 -20.71 1.86 -17.02
CA LEU A 302 -19.28 2.17 -16.96
C LEU A 302 -18.46 0.90 -16.67
N LEU A 303 -18.88 0.11 -15.67
CA LEU A 303 -18.26 -1.18 -15.34
C LEU A 303 -18.40 -2.21 -16.48
N GLU A 304 -19.49 -2.18 -17.24
CA GLU A 304 -19.65 -3.01 -18.44
C GLU A 304 -18.65 -2.61 -19.55
N THR A 305 -18.43 -1.31 -19.76
CA THR A 305 -17.43 -0.83 -20.74
C THR A 305 -16.00 -1.15 -20.32
N GLU A 306 -15.70 -1.03 -19.03
CA GLU A 306 -14.40 -1.38 -18.45
C GLU A 306 -14.13 -2.88 -18.54
N ASN A 307 -15.09 -3.73 -18.15
CA ASN A 307 -14.98 -5.19 -18.34
C ASN A 307 -14.75 -5.56 -19.80
N LYS A 308 -15.40 -4.86 -20.74
CA LYS A 308 -15.20 -5.10 -22.17
C LYS A 308 -13.77 -4.73 -22.61
N MET A 309 -13.21 -3.63 -22.09
CA MET A 309 -11.83 -3.22 -22.36
C MET A 309 -10.82 -4.21 -21.79
N LEU A 310 -11.00 -4.62 -20.54
CA LEU A 310 -10.15 -5.63 -19.89
C LEU A 310 -10.21 -6.97 -20.63
N LEU A 311 -11.39 -7.39 -21.10
CA LEU A 311 -11.51 -8.60 -21.92
C LEU A 311 -10.72 -8.47 -23.23
N SER A 312 -10.80 -7.35 -23.95
CA SER A 312 -9.98 -7.15 -25.15
C SER A 312 -8.48 -7.15 -24.86
N GLU A 313 -8.03 -6.52 -23.77
CA GLU A 313 -6.63 -6.54 -23.37
C GLU A 313 -6.15 -7.96 -23.03
N THR A 314 -6.98 -8.77 -22.35
CA THR A 314 -6.65 -10.17 -22.09
C THR A 314 -6.59 -11.02 -23.35
N GLU A 315 -7.36 -10.70 -24.39
CA GLU A 315 -7.28 -11.36 -25.70
C GLU A 315 -6.00 -10.95 -26.44
N GLU A 316 -5.64 -9.66 -26.43
CA GLU A 316 -4.39 -9.16 -27.00
C GLU A 316 -3.15 -9.79 -26.34
N LEU A 317 -3.15 -9.91 -25.00
CA LEU A 317 -2.07 -10.59 -24.27
C LEU A 317 -1.96 -12.09 -24.61
N ARG A 318 -3.10 -12.78 -24.79
CA ARG A 318 -3.09 -14.19 -25.24
C ARG A 318 -2.52 -14.33 -26.64
N ASP A 319 -2.86 -13.42 -27.55
CA ASP A 319 -2.32 -13.41 -28.89
C ASP A 319 -0.82 -13.08 -28.91
N ALA A 320 -0.36 -12.16 -28.06
CA ALA A 320 1.07 -11.85 -27.89
C ALA A 320 1.85 -13.05 -27.35
N ILE A 321 1.32 -13.76 -26.34
CA ILE A 321 1.92 -15.02 -25.83
C ILE A 321 2.02 -16.04 -26.96
N LYS A 322 0.95 -16.25 -27.72
CA LYS A 322 0.93 -17.19 -28.84
C LYS A 322 1.94 -16.83 -29.94
N GLN A 323 2.13 -15.55 -30.22
CA GLN A 323 3.15 -15.07 -31.17
C GLN A 323 4.58 -15.31 -30.64
N LEU A 324 4.82 -15.08 -29.35
CA LEU A 324 6.11 -15.37 -28.72
C LEU A 324 6.40 -16.86 -28.71
N GLU A 325 5.43 -17.71 -28.37
CA GLU A 325 5.54 -19.17 -28.45
C GLU A 325 5.92 -19.61 -29.88
N ALA A 326 5.23 -19.10 -30.90
CA ALA A 326 5.56 -19.42 -32.30
C ALA A 326 6.96 -18.93 -32.71
N THR A 327 7.41 -17.77 -32.22
CA THR A 327 8.75 -17.23 -32.50
C THR A 327 9.83 -18.07 -31.83
N VAL A 328 9.60 -18.52 -30.60
CA VAL A 328 10.51 -19.42 -29.87
C VAL A 328 10.56 -20.79 -30.55
N GLU A 329 9.42 -21.35 -30.95
CA GLU A 329 9.38 -22.60 -31.74
C GLU A 329 10.16 -22.47 -33.05
N GLU A 330 10.01 -21.35 -33.79
CA GLU A 330 10.78 -21.12 -35.00
C GLU A 330 12.29 -21.00 -34.72
N SER A 331 12.66 -20.33 -33.62
CA SER A 331 14.06 -20.21 -33.18
C SER A 331 14.66 -21.56 -32.86
N ILE A 332 13.94 -22.41 -32.11
CA ILE A 332 14.38 -23.77 -31.77
C ILE A 332 14.53 -24.59 -33.05
N LEU A 333 13.55 -24.58 -33.96
CA LEU A 333 13.65 -25.31 -35.23
C LEU A 333 14.80 -24.80 -36.12
N ARG A 334 15.15 -23.50 -36.05
CA ARG A 334 16.30 -22.94 -36.77
C ARG A 334 17.62 -23.46 -36.18
N GLU A 335 17.72 -23.48 -34.86
CA GLU A 335 18.90 -23.98 -34.13
C GLU A 335 19.08 -25.50 -34.30
N GLU A 336 17.99 -26.28 -34.23
CA GLU A 336 17.99 -27.72 -34.49
C GLU A 336 18.50 -28.05 -35.90
N ARG A 337 18.09 -27.28 -36.92
CA ARG A 337 18.59 -27.44 -38.30
C ARG A 337 20.07 -27.09 -38.42
N ALA A 338 20.53 -26.05 -37.72
CA ALA A 338 21.93 -25.65 -37.72
C ALA A 338 22.82 -26.73 -37.08
N LEU A 339 22.42 -27.22 -35.90
CA LEU A 339 23.11 -28.31 -35.20
C LEU A 339 23.09 -29.61 -36.01
N SER A 340 21.97 -29.95 -36.65
CA SER A 340 21.88 -31.13 -37.52
C SER A 340 22.86 -31.06 -38.68
N GLY A 341 22.99 -29.89 -39.33
CA GLY A 341 23.97 -29.68 -40.39
C GLY A 341 25.42 -29.76 -39.91
N GLU A 342 25.70 -29.30 -38.68
CA GLU A 342 27.03 -29.39 -38.08
C GLU A 342 27.40 -30.84 -37.73
N ILE A 343 26.44 -31.64 -37.24
CA ILE A 343 26.60 -33.07 -37.01
C ILE A 343 26.88 -33.81 -38.32
N GLU A 344 26.11 -33.58 -39.38
CA GLU A 344 26.34 -34.20 -40.69
C GLU A 344 27.73 -33.82 -41.26
N ALA A 345 28.17 -32.57 -41.05
CA ALA A 345 29.49 -32.12 -41.48
C ALA A 345 30.64 -32.77 -40.68
N LEU A 346 30.43 -33.05 -39.40
CA LEU A 346 31.38 -33.77 -38.55
C LEU A 346 31.43 -35.26 -38.89
N GLU A 347 30.28 -35.90 -39.14
CA GLU A 347 30.21 -37.30 -39.58
C GLU A 347 30.92 -37.51 -40.93
N ALA A 348 30.72 -36.61 -41.89
CA ALA A 348 31.40 -36.65 -43.19
C ALA A 348 32.93 -36.51 -43.07
N LYS A 349 33.44 -35.78 -42.07
CA LYS A 349 34.88 -35.66 -41.79
C LYS A 349 35.45 -36.83 -41.01
N SER A 350 34.63 -37.60 -40.30
CA SER A 350 35.08 -38.71 -39.45
C SER A 350 35.28 -40.04 -40.19
N SER A 351 34.83 -40.15 -41.44
CA SER A 351 34.83 -41.41 -42.20
C SER A 351 36.18 -41.82 -42.82
N GLU A 352 37.30 -41.11 -42.56
CA GLU A 352 38.58 -41.36 -43.27
C GLU A 352 39.76 -41.80 -42.37
N VAL A 353 39.57 -42.01 -41.06
CA VAL A 353 40.69 -42.40 -40.18
C VAL A 353 40.33 -43.54 -39.22
N ASP A 354 40.83 -44.74 -39.53
CA ASP A 354 40.82 -45.90 -38.62
C ASP A 354 41.70 -45.63 -37.40
N LEU A 355 41.08 -45.20 -36.29
CA LEU A 355 41.75 -45.04 -34.99
C LEU A 355 41.16 -46.00 -33.94
N PRO A 356 41.99 -46.84 -33.30
CA PRO A 356 41.55 -47.84 -32.35
C PRO A 356 41.51 -47.30 -30.91
N THR A 357 40.52 -47.77 -30.14
CA THR A 357 40.43 -47.76 -28.65
C THR A 357 40.22 -46.41 -27.94
N ASP A 358 40.86 -45.31 -28.34
CA ASP A 358 40.67 -43.98 -27.71
C ASP A 358 39.28 -43.37 -27.99
N VAL A 359 38.63 -43.80 -29.08
CA VAL A 359 37.28 -43.36 -29.45
C VAL A 359 36.25 -43.77 -28.39
N ALA A 360 36.41 -44.93 -27.76
CA ALA A 360 35.48 -45.41 -26.73
C ALA A 360 35.58 -44.61 -25.42
N GLU A 361 36.79 -44.15 -25.06
CA GLU A 361 36.99 -43.27 -23.90
C GLU A 361 36.46 -41.87 -24.17
N LEU A 362 36.72 -41.33 -25.36
CA LEU A 362 36.16 -40.04 -25.79
C LEU A 362 34.63 -40.08 -25.83
N GLN A 363 34.04 -41.18 -26.31
CA GLN A 363 32.59 -41.36 -26.36
C GLN A 363 31.96 -41.46 -24.96
N ARG A 364 32.65 -42.08 -23.98
CA ARG A 364 32.22 -42.03 -22.57
C ARG A 364 32.35 -40.62 -21.98
N ALA A 365 33.46 -39.92 -22.24
CA ALA A 365 33.65 -38.56 -21.75
C ALA A 365 32.58 -37.60 -22.29
N LEU A 366 32.20 -37.75 -23.57
CA LEU A 366 31.10 -36.98 -24.18
C LEU A 366 29.73 -37.35 -23.59
N GLN A 367 29.48 -38.63 -23.31
CA GLN A 367 28.25 -39.05 -22.60
C GLN A 367 28.19 -38.48 -21.18
N GLU A 368 29.30 -38.52 -20.43
CA GLU A 368 29.36 -37.93 -19.09
C GLU A 368 29.17 -36.41 -19.13
N LEU A 369 29.75 -35.73 -20.11
CA LEU A 369 29.57 -34.29 -20.29
C LEU A 369 28.12 -33.95 -20.66
N ARG A 370 27.50 -34.76 -21.53
CA ARG A 370 26.08 -34.61 -21.89
C ARG A 370 25.16 -34.79 -20.69
N VAL A 371 25.37 -35.83 -19.89
CA VAL A 371 24.59 -36.05 -18.66
C VAL A 371 24.78 -34.89 -17.69
N LYS A 372 26.00 -34.34 -17.56
CA LYS A 372 26.25 -33.15 -16.73
C LYS A 372 25.46 -31.94 -17.23
N PHE A 373 25.53 -31.62 -18.52
CA PHE A 373 24.77 -30.52 -19.10
C PHE A 373 23.26 -30.73 -18.98
N ASP A 374 22.75 -31.94 -19.21
CA ASP A 374 21.33 -32.25 -19.02
C ASP A 374 20.89 -32.00 -17.57
N THR A 375 21.70 -32.40 -16.58
CA THR A 375 21.41 -32.13 -15.16
C THR A 375 21.51 -30.64 -14.80
N GLU A 376 22.42 -29.89 -15.41
CA GLU A 376 22.54 -28.45 -15.20
C GLU A 376 21.36 -27.69 -15.83
N VAL A 377 20.93 -28.09 -17.04
CA VAL A 377 19.74 -27.56 -17.70
C VAL A 377 18.49 -27.83 -16.87
N ASP A 378 18.32 -29.05 -16.35
CA ASP A 378 17.18 -29.38 -15.47
C ASP A 378 17.23 -28.59 -14.15
N ALA A 379 18.41 -28.37 -13.59
CA ALA A 379 18.59 -27.53 -12.40
C ALA A 379 18.24 -26.07 -12.67
N LEU A 380 18.63 -25.52 -13.84
CA LEU A 380 18.30 -24.16 -14.25
C LEU A 380 16.80 -24.00 -14.54
N LYS A 381 16.18 -24.96 -15.24
CA LYS A 381 14.72 -24.98 -15.45
C LYS A 381 13.96 -25.01 -14.13
N LYS A 382 14.42 -25.81 -13.16
CA LYS A 382 13.84 -25.85 -11.82
C LYS A 382 13.99 -24.52 -11.08
N LYS A 383 15.16 -23.87 -11.18
CA LYS A 383 15.38 -22.53 -10.60
C LYS A 383 14.46 -21.49 -11.23
N LEU A 384 14.34 -21.48 -12.56
CA LEU A 384 13.45 -20.59 -13.29
C LEU A 384 11.99 -20.76 -12.82
N ALA A 385 11.50 -22.00 -12.77
CA ALA A 385 10.14 -22.29 -12.30
C ALA A 385 9.91 -21.85 -10.84
N THR A 386 10.90 -22.01 -9.95
CA THR A 386 10.79 -21.50 -8.58
C THR A 386 10.76 -19.97 -8.52
N GLN A 387 11.54 -19.30 -9.38
CA GLN A 387 11.59 -17.84 -9.45
C GLN A 387 10.29 -17.27 -10.01
N GLU A 388 9.75 -17.87 -11.07
CA GLU A 388 8.43 -17.54 -11.63
C GLU A 388 7.33 -17.74 -10.60
N GLN A 389 7.36 -18.83 -9.83
CA GLN A 389 6.39 -19.07 -8.76
C GLN A 389 6.49 -18.02 -7.65
N THR A 390 7.70 -17.58 -7.27
CA THR A 390 7.88 -16.50 -6.29
C THR A 390 7.38 -15.17 -6.83
N SER A 391 7.72 -14.83 -8.07
CA SER A 391 7.26 -13.60 -8.73
C SER A 391 5.73 -13.56 -8.83
N ALA A 392 5.09 -14.67 -9.20
CA ALA A 392 3.63 -14.78 -9.27
C ALA A 392 2.95 -14.60 -7.90
N ARG A 393 3.60 -14.98 -6.78
CA ARG A 393 3.09 -14.71 -5.43
C ARG A 393 3.21 -13.23 -5.10
N THR A 394 4.38 -12.63 -5.33
CA THR A 394 4.59 -11.19 -5.12
C THR A 394 3.61 -10.35 -5.93
N ILE A 395 3.35 -10.69 -7.19
CA ILE A 395 2.36 -9.97 -8.03
C ILE A 395 0.95 -10.09 -7.43
N ARG A 396 0.55 -11.26 -6.91
CA ARG A 396 -0.76 -11.41 -6.25
C ARG A 396 -0.87 -10.61 -4.96
N ASP A 397 0.20 -10.57 -4.16
CA ASP A 397 0.22 -9.81 -2.91
C ASP A 397 0.14 -8.30 -3.21
N LEU A 398 0.90 -7.81 -4.19
CA LEU A 398 0.82 -6.41 -4.65
C LEU A 398 -0.54 -6.04 -5.23
N ASN A 399 -1.16 -6.93 -6.03
CA ASN A 399 -2.52 -6.69 -6.55
C ASN A 399 -3.55 -6.65 -5.42
N LYS A 400 -3.36 -7.43 -4.36
CA LYS A 400 -4.23 -7.37 -3.18
C LYS A 400 -4.06 -6.04 -2.43
N GLU A 401 -2.83 -5.58 -2.24
CA GLU A 401 -2.54 -4.27 -1.65
C GLU A 401 -3.13 -3.12 -2.48
N LEU A 402 -3.02 -3.19 -3.82
CA LEU A 402 -3.67 -2.25 -4.73
C LEU A 402 -5.18 -2.22 -4.52
N SER A 403 -5.86 -3.37 -4.50
CA SER A 403 -7.30 -3.43 -4.25
C SER A 403 -7.71 -2.91 -2.86
N GLU A 404 -6.89 -3.14 -1.83
CA GLU A 404 -7.11 -2.58 -0.49
C GLU A 404 -6.96 -1.04 -0.47
N LEU A 405 -5.95 -0.51 -1.17
CA LEU A 405 -5.74 0.92 -1.34
C LEU A 405 -6.85 1.59 -2.16
N GLU A 406 -7.30 0.96 -3.24
CA GLU A 406 -8.44 1.40 -4.04
C GLU A 406 -9.70 1.50 -3.17
N SER A 407 -10.00 0.47 -2.36
CA SER A 407 -11.15 0.51 -1.44
C SER A 407 -11.02 1.61 -0.39
N LEU A 408 -9.81 1.88 0.11
CA LEU A 408 -9.55 2.97 1.06
C LEU A 408 -9.79 4.34 0.42
N ILE A 409 -9.32 4.52 -0.82
CA ILE A 409 -9.53 5.73 -1.62
C ILE A 409 -11.03 5.93 -1.87
N GLU A 410 -11.74 4.91 -2.33
CA GLU A 410 -13.19 4.96 -2.53
C GLU A 410 -13.94 5.35 -1.25
N SER A 411 -13.62 4.70 -0.13
CA SER A 411 -14.20 5.02 1.19
C SER A 411 -13.94 6.47 1.60
N LYS A 412 -12.74 6.99 1.31
CA LYS A 412 -12.39 8.38 1.57
C LYS A 412 -13.19 9.34 0.68
N ILE A 413 -13.33 9.06 -0.61
CA ILE A 413 -14.14 9.85 -1.55
C ILE A 413 -15.59 9.93 -1.05
N TYR A 414 -16.20 8.80 -0.67
CA TYR A 414 -17.59 8.82 -0.16
C TYR A 414 -17.73 9.64 1.13
N ARG A 415 -16.75 9.55 2.03
CA ARG A 415 -16.74 10.34 3.27
C ARG A 415 -16.57 11.84 2.99
N GLU A 416 -15.73 12.18 2.04
CA GLU A 416 -15.51 13.57 1.61
C GLU A 416 -16.78 14.14 0.97
N ASP A 417 -17.42 13.41 0.05
CA ASP A 417 -18.71 13.77 -0.56
C ASP A 417 -19.82 13.97 0.47
N ASP A 418 -19.90 13.13 1.51
CA ASP A 418 -20.86 13.28 2.60
C ASP A 418 -20.60 14.54 3.42
N LEU A 419 -19.34 14.86 3.69
CA LEU A 419 -18.94 16.09 4.38
C LEU A 419 -19.22 17.34 3.53
N GLU A 420 -18.95 17.29 2.22
CA GLU A 420 -19.28 18.36 1.29
C GLU A 420 -20.79 18.61 1.24
N ARG A 421 -21.61 17.55 1.18
CA ARG A 421 -23.07 17.66 1.25
C ARG A 421 -23.55 18.28 2.57
N GLU A 422 -22.93 17.92 3.70
CA GLU A 422 -23.27 18.51 4.99
C GLU A 422 -22.85 19.98 5.09
N ILE A 423 -21.67 20.34 4.56
CA ILE A 423 -21.21 21.74 4.45
C ILE A 423 -22.20 22.56 3.60
N GLU A 424 -22.63 22.04 2.45
CA GLU A 424 -23.58 22.72 1.57
C GLU A 424 -24.96 22.87 2.23
N ARG A 425 -25.40 21.87 3.00
CA ARG A 425 -26.61 21.94 3.81
C ARG A 425 -26.53 23.00 4.91
N LEU A 426 -25.39 23.10 5.61
CA LEU A 426 -25.15 24.11 6.64
C LEU A 426 -25.04 25.51 6.05
N LYS A 427 -24.33 25.69 4.93
CA LYS A 427 -24.28 26.95 4.17
C LYS A 427 -25.69 27.40 3.77
N SER A 428 -26.50 26.50 3.20
CA SER A 428 -27.90 26.78 2.84
C SER A 428 -28.75 27.23 4.04
N LYS A 429 -28.51 26.67 5.23
CA LYS A 429 -29.19 27.11 6.47
C LYS A 429 -28.72 28.49 6.93
N LEU A 430 -27.42 28.76 6.83
CA LEU A 430 -26.81 30.04 7.19
C LEU A 430 -27.33 31.18 6.30
N GLU A 431 -27.39 30.96 4.99
CA GLU A 431 -27.97 31.90 4.02
C GLU A 431 -29.44 32.19 4.35
N ARG A 432 -30.26 31.15 4.54
CA ARG A 432 -31.68 31.30 4.93
C ARG A 432 -31.87 31.97 6.30
N GLY A 433 -30.98 31.70 7.25
CA GLY A 433 -30.99 32.32 8.58
C GLY A 433 -30.63 33.81 8.53
N SER A 434 -29.65 34.19 7.72
CA SER A 434 -29.19 35.57 7.56
C SER A 434 -30.25 36.49 6.93
N HIS A 435 -31.09 35.96 6.03
CA HIS A 435 -32.18 36.71 5.43
C HIS A 435 -33.35 36.96 6.38
N LYS A 436 -33.48 36.20 7.48
CA LYS A 436 -34.56 36.35 8.46
C LYS A 436 -34.20 37.30 9.62
N SER A 437 -32.92 37.54 9.88
CA SER A 437 -32.46 38.45 10.94
C SER A 437 -32.30 39.91 10.49
N SER A 438 -32.36 40.22 9.19
CA SER A 438 -32.19 41.58 8.66
C SER A 438 -33.48 42.41 8.53
N SER A 439 -34.63 41.89 8.95
CA SER A 439 -35.93 42.60 8.92
C SER A 439 -36.50 42.93 10.31
N SER A 440 -35.65 43.30 11.27
CA SER A 440 -36.06 44.06 12.45
C SER A 440 -35.35 45.41 12.47
N ARG A 441 -36.13 46.49 12.42
CA ARG A 441 -35.66 47.89 12.35
C ARG A 441 -34.86 48.27 13.61
N PRO A 442 -33.85 49.15 13.47
CA PRO A 442 -33.07 49.69 14.59
C PRO A 442 -33.84 50.82 15.28
N SER A 443 -33.92 50.79 16.61
CA SER A 443 -34.22 51.95 17.44
C SER A 443 -32.94 52.38 18.17
N THR A 444 -32.33 53.42 17.63
CA THR A 444 -31.77 54.61 18.30
C THR A 444 -31.16 54.50 19.72
N ILE A 445 -29.90 54.96 19.77
CA ILE A 445 -29.13 55.62 20.86
C ILE A 445 -28.63 54.73 22.01
N ILE A 446 -27.30 54.59 22.10
CA ILE A 446 -26.41 55.18 23.13
C ILE A 446 -25.01 54.54 22.97
N GLU A 447 -24.02 55.35 22.56
CA GLU A 447 -22.59 55.10 22.81
C GLU A 447 -22.36 54.93 24.33
N PRO A 448 -21.54 53.97 24.76
CA PRO A 448 -20.19 54.40 25.12
C PRO A 448 -19.07 53.37 24.86
N THR A 449 -17.91 53.93 24.52
CA THR A 449 -16.56 53.49 24.94
C THR A 449 -16.13 52.05 24.66
N ALA A 450 -15.24 51.94 23.68
CA ALA A 450 -14.41 50.77 23.40
C ALA A 450 -13.61 50.33 24.64
N SER A 451 -14.01 49.22 25.25
CA SER A 451 -13.18 48.37 26.10
C SER A 451 -13.86 47.01 26.31
N ALA A 452 -13.13 45.96 25.96
CA ALA A 452 -13.18 44.58 26.48
C ALA A 452 -14.19 43.53 25.94
N SER A 453 -13.63 42.30 25.88
CA SER A 453 -14.21 40.96 26.06
C SER A 453 -14.78 40.21 24.85
N SER A 454 -14.27 39.03 24.48
CA SER A 454 -14.12 37.76 25.23
C SER A 454 -15.45 37.01 25.39
N THR A 455 -15.61 35.92 24.62
CA THR A 455 -16.41 34.73 24.96
C THR A 455 -15.61 33.53 24.47
N ALA A 456 -14.79 32.92 25.34
CA ALA A 456 -15.16 31.86 26.28
C ALA A 456 -15.27 30.47 25.61
N ALA A 457 -14.10 29.91 25.30
CA ALA A 457 -13.87 28.47 25.21
C ALA A 457 -13.31 27.98 26.57
N PRO A 458 -13.52 26.71 26.95
CA PRO A 458 -13.29 26.26 28.32
C PRO A 458 -11.81 26.27 28.66
N ALA A 459 -11.52 26.70 29.89
CA ALA A 459 -10.21 26.73 30.51
C ALA A 459 -9.62 25.31 30.63
N ALA A 460 -8.82 24.92 29.64
CA ALA A 460 -7.70 24.02 29.82
C ALA A 460 -6.43 24.88 29.87
N ALA A 461 -5.54 24.56 30.82
CA ALA A 461 -4.36 25.32 31.18
C ALA A 461 -3.64 25.96 29.98
N SER A 462 -3.47 27.29 30.02
CA SER A 462 -2.73 28.05 29.02
C SER A 462 -1.24 27.67 29.06
N SER A 463 -0.88 26.61 28.34
CA SER A 463 0.43 26.54 27.72
C SER A 463 0.50 27.73 26.77
N GLU A 464 1.41 28.66 27.05
CA GLU A 464 1.81 29.75 26.17
C GLU A 464 1.88 29.19 24.73
N ALA A 465 1.23 29.84 23.76
CA ALA A 465 1.30 29.39 22.37
C ALA A 465 2.74 29.62 21.89
N VAL A 466 3.55 28.60 22.10
CA VAL A 466 4.94 28.52 21.69
C VAL A 466 4.96 27.99 20.26
N CYS A 467 5.72 28.64 19.38
CA CYS A 467 5.88 28.18 18.01
C CYS A 467 6.45 26.75 17.98
N GLU A 468 5.72 25.80 17.38
CA GLU A 468 6.09 24.36 17.34
C GLU A 468 7.43 24.07 16.63
N ILE A 469 7.99 25.05 15.90
CA ILE A 469 9.24 24.88 15.16
C ILE A 469 10.46 25.31 15.98
N CYS A 470 10.35 26.39 16.74
CA CYS A 470 11.51 26.96 17.44
C CYS A 470 11.31 27.03 18.96
N ASP A 471 10.20 26.52 19.48
CA ASP A 471 9.82 26.52 20.88
C ASP A 471 9.95 27.91 21.57
N GLN A 472 9.70 29.01 20.83
CA GLN A 472 9.62 30.35 21.42
C GLN A 472 8.18 30.90 21.45
N PRO A 473 7.76 31.54 22.56
CA PRO A 473 6.46 32.18 22.65
C PRO A 473 6.42 33.48 21.83
N GLY A 474 5.23 33.87 21.39
CA GLY A 474 4.98 35.19 20.79
C GLY A 474 4.97 35.24 19.26
N HIS A 475 5.05 34.09 18.58
CA HIS A 475 4.77 33.98 17.14
C HIS A 475 4.19 32.61 16.78
N ASP A 476 3.43 32.56 15.69
CA ASP A 476 2.87 31.32 15.14
C ASP A 476 3.83 30.70 14.11
N ILE A 477 3.63 29.43 13.74
CA ILE A 477 4.44 28.65 12.79
C ILE A 477 4.72 29.41 11.48
N PHE A 478 3.75 30.16 10.96
CA PHE A 478 3.88 30.95 9.72
C PHE A 478 4.66 32.27 9.88
N THR A 479 4.91 32.67 11.12
CA THR A 479 5.71 33.86 11.49
C THR A 479 7.03 33.48 12.15
N CYS A 480 7.39 32.19 12.14
CA CYS A 480 8.62 31.71 12.73
C CYS A 480 9.84 32.31 12.02
N PRO A 481 10.68 33.10 12.72
CA PRO A 481 11.86 33.69 12.10
C PRO A 481 12.82 32.62 11.58
N VAL A 482 12.83 31.42 12.18
CA VAL A 482 13.65 30.28 11.72
C VAL A 482 13.20 29.80 10.32
N LEU A 483 11.90 29.75 10.04
CA LEU A 483 11.40 29.41 8.70
C LEU A 483 11.57 30.56 7.70
N LYS A 484 11.60 31.80 8.19
CA LYS A 484 11.77 32.98 7.35
C LYS A 484 13.23 33.23 6.94
N ASP A 485 14.17 32.58 7.62
CA ASP A 485 15.61 32.60 7.32
C ASP A 485 16.06 31.44 6.41
N GLU A 486 15.14 30.72 5.76
CA GLU A 486 15.46 29.94 4.57
C GLU A 486 16.07 30.89 3.51
N PRO A 487 17.25 30.56 2.93
CA PRO A 487 18.05 31.47 2.08
C PRO A 487 17.44 31.66 0.69
N SER A 488 16.16 31.99 0.61
CA SER A 488 15.49 32.39 -0.61
C SER A 488 15.39 33.91 -0.66
N SER A 489 16.12 34.48 -1.61
CA SER A 489 16.09 35.89 -2.00
C SER A 489 16.75 36.88 -1.03
N ALA A 490 18.08 36.80 -0.99
CA ALA A 490 18.85 38.03 -1.08
C ALA A 490 18.43 38.79 -2.35
N GLY A 491 17.45 39.68 -2.21
CA GLY A 491 17.23 40.83 -3.09
C GLY A 491 18.42 41.79 -3.02
N GLY A 492 19.61 41.27 -3.32
CA GLY A 492 20.83 42.01 -3.53
C GLY A 492 20.77 42.58 -4.94
N GLN A 493 20.64 43.90 -5.00
CA GLN A 493 20.85 44.71 -6.20
C GLN A 493 22.12 44.24 -6.92
N SER A 494 21.95 43.45 -7.99
CA SER A 494 23.04 43.10 -8.89
C SER A 494 23.47 44.35 -9.65
N ARG A 495 24.53 44.94 -9.14
CA ARG A 495 25.49 45.66 -9.95
C ARG A 495 26.00 44.70 -11.02
N SER A 496 25.57 44.96 -12.24
CA SER A 496 26.33 44.85 -13.48
C SER A 496 27.72 44.21 -13.34
N GLY A 497 27.87 43.04 -13.98
CA GLY A 497 29.09 42.69 -14.68
C GLY A 497 30.01 41.73 -13.94
N THR A 498 29.81 40.44 -14.18
CA THR A 498 30.92 39.52 -14.46
C THR A 498 30.39 38.40 -15.34
N ASP A 499 31.05 38.22 -16.49
CA ASP A 499 30.92 37.09 -17.41
C ASP A 499 31.00 35.76 -16.66
N GLY A 500 29.85 35.26 -16.20
CA GLY A 500 29.71 33.90 -15.71
C GLY A 500 29.70 32.98 -16.92
N ASP A 501 30.68 32.08 -16.98
CA ASP A 501 30.79 31.05 -18.01
C ASP A 501 29.43 30.35 -18.18
N PRO A 502 28.77 30.47 -19.36
CA PRO A 502 27.44 29.89 -19.59
C PRO A 502 27.44 28.37 -19.39
N SER A 503 28.60 27.73 -19.44
CA SER A 503 28.81 26.30 -19.22
C SER A 503 28.41 25.81 -17.80
N ASN A 504 28.24 26.72 -16.83
CA ASN A 504 27.91 26.34 -15.45
C ASN A 504 26.41 26.47 -15.10
N LEU A 505 25.58 26.88 -16.06
CA LEU A 505 24.12 26.87 -15.90
C LEU A 505 23.60 25.45 -16.13
N TRP A 506 22.78 24.92 -15.21
CA TRP A 506 22.19 23.57 -15.31
C TRP A 506 20.70 23.68 -15.63
N CYS A 507 20.22 22.91 -16.60
CA CYS A 507 18.82 22.86 -16.98
C CYS A 507 18.13 21.65 -16.34
N GLU A 508 17.07 21.88 -15.56
CA GLU A 508 16.28 20.81 -14.94
C GLU A 508 15.44 20.00 -15.95
N ASP A 509 14.97 20.62 -17.04
CA ASP A 509 14.09 19.95 -18.01
C ASP A 509 14.80 18.90 -18.89
N CYS A 510 16.09 19.08 -19.17
CA CYS A 510 16.86 18.18 -20.04
C CYS A 510 18.16 17.67 -19.41
N GLU A 511 18.37 17.96 -18.12
CA GLU A 511 19.56 17.56 -17.35
C GLU A 511 20.89 17.85 -18.06
N SER A 512 20.97 19.00 -18.74
CA SER A 512 22.19 19.41 -19.46
C SER A 512 22.67 20.80 -19.06
N HIS A 513 23.98 21.01 -19.17
CA HIS A 513 24.62 22.29 -18.88
C HIS A 513 24.55 23.25 -20.08
N GLY A 514 24.62 24.56 -19.82
CA GLY A 514 24.72 25.60 -20.85
C GLY A 514 23.51 26.51 -20.98
N HIS A 515 22.40 26.19 -20.32
CA HIS A 515 21.16 26.98 -20.33
C HIS A 515 20.32 26.72 -19.08
N VAL A 516 19.28 27.53 -18.89
CA VAL A 516 18.28 27.36 -17.83
C VAL A 516 16.98 26.79 -18.41
N ALA A 517 16.10 26.21 -17.58
CA ALA A 517 14.85 25.57 -18.02
C ALA A 517 14.00 26.43 -18.97
N SER A 518 13.92 27.74 -18.75
CA SER A 518 13.17 28.67 -19.61
C SER A 518 13.73 28.81 -21.04
N GLU A 519 14.98 28.41 -21.27
CA GLU A 519 15.66 28.43 -22.58
C GLU A 519 15.96 27.02 -23.09
N CYS A 520 15.36 26.00 -22.48
CA CYS A 520 15.58 24.60 -22.86
C CYS A 520 15.04 24.32 -24.26
N PRO A 521 15.89 23.93 -25.24
CA PRO A 521 15.44 23.64 -26.60
C PRO A 521 14.50 22.42 -26.65
N HIS A 522 14.48 21.60 -25.59
CA HIS A 522 13.62 20.42 -25.46
C HIS A 522 12.34 20.68 -24.65
N SER A 523 12.14 21.89 -24.11
CA SER A 523 10.95 22.23 -23.30
C SER A 523 9.62 22.13 -24.06
N LEU A 524 9.65 22.16 -25.40
CA LEU A 524 8.47 22.03 -26.26
C LEU A 524 8.09 20.57 -26.58
N ASP A 525 8.97 19.60 -26.32
CA ASP A 525 8.74 18.17 -26.64
C ASP A 525 8.18 17.36 -25.46
N VAL A 526 7.92 18.00 -24.30
CA VAL A 526 7.42 17.34 -23.07
C VAL A 526 5.89 17.48 -22.90
N PHE A 527 5.16 17.89 -23.94
CA PHE A 527 3.69 17.97 -23.93
C PHE A 527 3.00 17.07 -24.95
#